data_AF-A0A182XI36-F1
#
_entry.id   AF-A0A182XI36-F1
#
_cell.length_a   1.000
_cell.length_b   1.000
_cell.length_c   1.000
_cell.angle_alpha   90.00
_cell.angle_beta   90.00
_cell.angle_gamma   90.00
#
_symmetry.space_group_name_H-M   'P 1'
#
loop_
_entity.id
_entity.type
_entity.pdbx_description
1 polymer ?
#
loop_
_entity_poly.entity_id
_entity_poly.type
_entity_poly.pdbx_seq_one_letter_code
_entity_poly.pdbx_strand_id
1 'polypeptide(L)'
;MKLALHCCVPLLAALLVSSTAAQNAEDALKQSYDGTESSAVREQPEQRCVPTKECPPDEVFKCCGPCYQLNCYGTVLDCAGRCYAECYCASGFVREYPGGRCIPKLFCQRPPLPILSDYEDLLVE
;
A
#
# COMPACT_ATOMS: atom_id res chain seq x y z
N MET A 1 3.45 -26.12 54.61
CA MET A 1 3.50 -27.45 55.25
C MET A 1 3.21 -28.49 54.19
N LYS A 2 3.96 -29.60 54.11
CA LYS A 2 3.71 -30.70 53.16
C LYS A 2 2.75 -31.71 53.79
N LEU A 3 1.69 -32.10 53.08
CA LEU A 3 1.05 -33.41 53.26
C LEU A 3 0.79 -34.01 51.87
N ALA A 4 1.29 -35.22 51.66
CA ALA A 4 1.02 -36.05 50.48
C ALA A 4 0.73 -37.46 50.97
N LEU A 5 -0.39 -38.04 50.55
CA LEU A 5 -0.89 -39.41 50.80
C LEU A 5 -2.20 -39.53 49.97
N HIS A 6 -2.55 -40.57 49.23
CA HIS A 6 -2.05 -41.94 49.05
C HIS A 6 -1.96 -42.26 47.53
N CYS A 7 -0.94 -42.95 47.00
CA CYS A 7 -0.64 -44.40 47.10
C CYS A 7 -1.62 -45.32 46.36
N CYS A 8 -1.31 -45.68 45.11
CA CYS A 8 -1.58 -46.99 44.50
C CYS A 8 -0.63 -47.27 43.32
N VAL A 9 0.30 -48.21 43.51
CA VAL A 9 1.36 -48.75 42.62
C VAL A 9 1.55 -50.20 43.12
N PRO A 10 1.78 -51.29 42.33
CA PRO A 10 2.57 -51.45 41.09
C PRO A 10 1.77 -52.20 39.98
N LEU A 11 2.29 -52.80 38.89
CA LEU A 11 3.66 -53.05 38.37
C LEU A 11 3.75 -52.72 36.86
N LEU A 12 4.94 -52.31 36.39
CA LEU A 12 5.74 -53.03 35.37
C LEU A 12 7.09 -52.32 35.21
N ALA A 13 8.18 -52.95 35.63
CA ALA A 13 9.53 -52.37 35.61
C ALA A 13 10.53 -53.31 34.92
N ALA A 14 11.15 -52.83 33.85
CA ALA A 14 12.40 -53.32 33.25
C ALA A 14 12.90 -52.22 32.30
N LEU A 15 13.66 -51.22 32.76
CA LEU A 15 15.11 -51.26 32.95
C LEU A 15 15.91 -51.72 31.72
N LEU A 16 16.36 -50.75 30.92
CA LEU A 16 17.66 -50.83 30.24
C LEU A 16 18.44 -49.52 30.41
N VAL A 17 19.36 -49.57 31.39
CA VAL A 17 20.70 -48.95 31.46
C VAL A 17 20.87 -47.44 31.21
N SER A 18 21.53 -46.82 32.19
CA SER A 18 21.79 -45.39 32.37
C SER A 18 23.25 -44.97 32.15
N SER A 19 23.46 -43.79 31.56
CA SER A 19 24.62 -42.89 31.77
C SER A 19 24.42 -41.59 30.96
N THR A 20 24.81 -40.37 31.38
CA THR A 20 25.35 -39.83 32.64
C THR A 20 25.18 -38.30 32.66
N ALA A 21 25.16 -37.71 33.87
CA ALA A 21 25.42 -36.28 34.18
C ALA A 21 24.47 -35.19 33.62
N ALA A 22 23.96 -34.36 34.54
CA ALA A 22 23.16 -33.18 34.25
C ALA A 22 24.01 -31.89 34.26
N GLN A 23 23.59 -30.86 33.53
CA GLN A 23 23.90 -29.45 33.87
C GLN A 23 22.92 -28.47 33.22
N ASN A 24 22.91 -27.24 33.75
CA ASN A 24 21.85 -26.24 33.56
C ASN A 24 22.03 -25.39 32.30
N ALA A 25 20.89 -24.99 31.72
CA ALA A 25 20.54 -23.64 31.26
C ALA A 25 21.33 -22.92 30.14
N GLU A 26 20.53 -22.35 29.22
CA GLU A 26 20.71 -21.14 28.39
C GLU A 26 21.70 -21.11 27.20
N ASP A 27 21.13 -20.70 26.06
CA ASP A 27 21.66 -19.84 24.98
C ASP A 27 22.28 -20.41 23.68
N ALA A 28 21.93 -19.70 22.60
CA ALA A 28 22.49 -19.54 21.26
C ALA A 28 23.18 -20.69 20.49
N LEU A 29 22.62 -21.02 19.30
CA LEU A 29 23.30 -20.74 18.03
C LEU A 29 22.32 -20.60 16.82
N LYS A 30 22.46 -19.51 16.05
CA LYS A 30 21.83 -19.27 14.73
C LYS A 30 22.66 -20.00 13.64
N GLN A 31 22.29 -20.20 12.37
CA GLN A 31 21.82 -19.22 11.39
C GLN A 31 21.68 -19.86 9.97
N SER A 32 20.82 -19.33 9.10
CA SER A 32 21.01 -19.11 7.63
C SER A 32 21.45 -20.22 6.65
N TYR A 33 20.60 -20.54 5.64
CA TYR A 33 20.84 -20.47 4.15
C TYR A 33 19.55 -20.98 3.43
N ASP A 34 18.71 -20.18 2.76
CA ASP A 34 18.72 -19.66 1.36
C ASP A 34 18.16 -20.61 0.25
N GLY A 35 17.40 -20.05 -0.72
CA GLY A 35 16.87 -20.69 -1.95
C GLY A 35 15.54 -21.49 -1.84
N THR A 36 14.34 -20.91 -2.05
CA THR A 36 13.64 -20.59 -3.33
C THR A 36 12.80 -21.74 -3.94
N GLU A 37 11.46 -21.64 -3.85
CA GLU A 37 10.56 -21.93 -5.00
C GLU A 37 9.15 -21.29 -4.90
N SER A 38 8.94 -20.26 -5.71
CA SER A 38 7.70 -19.80 -6.38
C SER A 38 6.30 -19.93 -5.71
N SER A 39 5.74 -18.76 -5.35
CA SER A 39 4.32 -18.45 -5.59
C SER A 39 4.18 -16.93 -5.84
N ALA A 40 3.49 -16.56 -6.92
CA ALA A 40 3.70 -15.27 -7.59
C ALA A 40 3.05 -14.06 -6.89
N VAL A 41 3.78 -13.45 -5.96
CA VAL A 41 3.61 -12.03 -5.63
C VAL A 41 4.38 -11.21 -6.67
N ARG A 42 3.69 -10.31 -7.40
CA ARG A 42 4.37 -9.35 -8.28
C ARG A 42 5.10 -8.34 -7.39
N GLU A 43 6.44 -8.40 -7.35
CA GLU A 43 7.25 -7.41 -6.65
C GLU A 43 6.97 -6.01 -7.24
N GLN A 44 6.31 -5.15 -6.45
CA GLN A 44 5.97 -3.81 -6.88
C GLN A 44 7.23 -2.92 -6.86
N PRO A 45 7.48 -2.08 -7.90
CA PRO A 45 8.63 -1.17 -7.95
C PRO A 45 8.71 -0.13 -6.81
N GLU A 46 7.68 -0.02 -5.98
CA GLU A 46 7.55 0.93 -4.87
C GLU A 46 8.61 0.72 -3.76
N GLN A 47 9.28 -0.43 -3.70
CA GLN A 47 10.27 -0.71 -2.64
C GLN A 47 11.61 0.02 -2.78
N ARG A 48 11.86 0.79 -3.86
CA ARG A 48 13.10 1.58 -4.03
C ARG A 48 12.88 2.98 -4.60
N CYS A 49 11.70 3.55 -4.42
CA CYS A 49 11.41 4.90 -4.86
C CYS A 49 11.65 5.92 -3.74
N VAL A 50 12.71 6.72 -3.87
CA VAL A 50 12.96 7.87 -2.99
C VAL A 50 12.43 9.13 -3.67
N PRO A 51 11.65 10.00 -2.99
CA PRO A 51 11.26 11.29 -3.55
C PRO A 51 12.48 12.09 -4.01
N THR A 52 12.52 12.42 -5.30
CA THR A 52 13.66 13.13 -5.93
C THR A 52 13.50 14.65 -5.90
N LYS A 53 12.32 15.15 -5.50
CA LYS A 53 11.97 16.56 -5.42
C LYS A 53 10.87 16.80 -4.40
N GLU A 54 10.83 18.01 -3.86
CA GLU A 54 9.70 18.51 -3.11
C GLU A 54 8.53 18.83 -4.06
N CYS A 55 7.29 18.65 -3.59
CA CYS A 55 6.10 18.96 -4.37
C CYS A 55 5.53 20.33 -4.01
N PRO A 56 4.86 21.01 -4.97
CA PRO A 56 4.07 22.21 -4.68
C PRO A 56 2.97 21.98 -3.63
N PRO A 57 2.38 23.04 -3.07
CA PRO A 57 1.16 22.94 -2.26
C PRO A 57 0.07 22.12 -2.97
N ASP A 58 -0.68 21.37 -2.18
CA ASP A 58 -1.75 20.47 -2.64
C ASP A 58 -1.31 19.36 -3.62
N GLU A 59 0.01 19.09 -3.71
CA GLU A 59 0.60 17.97 -4.45
C GLU A 59 1.35 16.99 -3.52
N VAL A 60 1.33 15.70 -3.89
CA VAL A 60 1.98 14.59 -3.17
C VAL A 60 2.85 13.83 -4.16
N PHE A 61 4.10 13.55 -3.78
CA PHE A 61 5.00 12.72 -4.59
C PHE A 61 4.49 11.28 -4.60
N LYS A 62 4.32 10.71 -5.80
CA LYS A 62 3.97 9.31 -6.00
C LYS A 62 5.02 8.67 -6.88
N CYS A 63 5.57 7.55 -6.41
CA CYS A 63 6.54 6.76 -7.16
C CYS A 63 6.00 6.14 -8.45
N CYS A 64 4.71 5.81 -8.42
CA CYS A 64 4.00 5.14 -9.50
C CYS A 64 2.59 5.76 -9.58
N GLY A 65 2.52 7.01 -10.04
CA GLY A 65 1.25 7.65 -10.37
C GLY A 65 0.89 7.49 -11.86
N PRO A 66 -0.36 7.78 -12.25
CA PRO A 66 -0.81 7.67 -13.63
C PRO A 66 -0.01 8.57 -14.61
N CYS A 67 -0.03 8.21 -15.89
CA CYS A 67 0.54 9.00 -17.00
C CYS A 67 -0.16 10.34 -17.27
N TYR A 68 -1.32 10.58 -16.64
CA TYR A 68 -2.10 11.81 -16.74
C TYR A 68 -2.41 12.34 -15.35
N GLN A 69 -2.88 13.58 -15.27
CA GLN A 69 -3.43 14.14 -14.04
C GLN A 69 -4.78 14.79 -14.36
N LEU A 70 -5.79 14.47 -13.55
CA LEU A 70 -7.11 15.08 -13.71
C LEU A 70 -7.00 16.59 -13.58
N ASN A 71 -7.67 17.27 -14.50
CA ASN A 71 -7.91 18.71 -14.44
C ASN A 71 -9.42 18.98 -14.33
N CYS A 72 -9.83 20.25 -14.26
CA CYS A 72 -11.25 20.61 -14.20
C CYS A 72 -12.09 20.19 -15.42
N TYR A 73 -11.46 19.86 -16.56
CA TYR A 73 -12.12 19.33 -17.75
C TYR A 73 -12.29 17.80 -17.73
N GLY A 74 -11.68 17.10 -16.75
CA GLY A 74 -11.99 15.71 -16.42
C GLY A 74 -11.40 14.63 -17.36
N THR A 75 -10.49 14.97 -18.26
CA THR A 75 -9.90 14.00 -19.21
C THR A 75 -9.09 12.90 -18.49
N VAL A 76 -9.37 11.64 -18.84
CA VAL A 76 -8.64 10.44 -18.41
C VAL A 76 -7.94 9.82 -19.62
N LEU A 77 -6.72 9.31 -19.44
CA LEU A 77 -5.96 8.61 -20.46
C LEU A 77 -5.65 7.18 -20.01
N ASP A 78 -5.77 6.19 -20.90
CA ASP A 78 -5.22 4.86 -20.64
C ASP A 78 -3.68 4.91 -20.73
N CYS A 79 -3.04 4.54 -19.63
CA CYS A 79 -1.59 4.54 -19.50
C CYS A 79 -0.93 3.24 -19.97
N ALA A 80 -1.71 2.21 -20.31
CA ALA A 80 -1.24 0.88 -20.65
C ALA A 80 -0.31 0.29 -19.55
N GLY A 81 -0.72 0.44 -18.28
CA GLY A 81 0.04 -0.01 -17.11
C GLY A 81 1.30 0.79 -16.77
N ARG A 82 1.66 1.83 -17.54
CA ARG A 82 2.80 2.70 -17.24
C ARG A 82 2.46 3.71 -16.14
N CYS A 83 3.43 3.95 -15.27
CA CYS A 83 3.34 4.94 -14.20
C CYS A 83 4.65 5.74 -14.09
N TYR A 84 4.58 6.89 -13.41
CA TYR A 84 5.67 7.86 -13.34
C TYR A 84 5.91 8.31 -11.88
N ALA A 85 7.17 8.61 -11.57
CA ALA A 85 7.65 9.02 -10.26
C ALA A 85 7.64 10.55 -10.15
N GLU A 86 6.48 11.11 -9.79
CA GLU A 86 6.15 12.52 -10.02
C GLU A 86 5.27 13.12 -8.91
N CYS A 87 5.08 14.45 -8.94
CA CYS A 87 4.15 15.14 -8.05
C CYS A 87 2.73 15.13 -8.64
N TYR A 88 1.74 14.68 -7.86
CA TYR A 88 0.34 14.55 -8.26
C TYR A 88 -0.55 15.31 -7.29
N CYS A 89 -1.66 15.90 -7.77
CA CYS A 89 -2.65 16.50 -6.88
C CYS A 89 -3.06 15.53 -5.75
N ALA A 90 -3.18 16.07 -4.54
CA ALA A 90 -3.66 15.36 -3.37
C ALA A 90 -5.10 14.85 -3.58
N SER A 91 -5.52 13.86 -2.78
CA SER A 91 -6.87 13.31 -2.86
C SER A 91 -7.93 14.41 -2.65
N GLY A 92 -8.86 14.55 -3.59
CA GLY A 92 -9.87 15.62 -3.60
C GLY A 92 -9.50 16.85 -4.43
N PHE A 93 -8.25 16.95 -4.89
CA PHE A 93 -7.75 18.03 -5.72
C PHE A 93 -7.56 17.59 -7.18
N VAL A 94 -7.66 18.54 -8.11
CA VAL A 94 -7.39 18.38 -9.55
C VAL A 94 -6.67 19.62 -10.06
N ARG A 95 -5.95 19.55 -11.19
CA ARG A 95 -5.34 20.75 -11.77
C ARG A 95 -6.41 21.70 -12.31
N GLU A 96 -6.22 23.00 -12.16
CA GLU A 96 -7.12 24.02 -12.73
C GLU A 96 -7.20 23.89 -14.27
N TYR A 97 -6.06 23.65 -14.91
CA TYR A 97 -5.87 23.38 -16.35
C TYR A 97 -4.64 22.47 -16.53
N PRO A 98 -4.35 21.91 -17.73
CA PRO A 98 -3.14 21.11 -17.96
C PRO A 98 -1.85 21.84 -17.53
N GLY A 99 -1.13 21.30 -16.56
CA GLY A 99 0.07 21.92 -15.98
C GLY A 99 -0.18 23.06 -14.98
N GLY A 100 -1.43 23.47 -14.75
CA GLY A 100 -1.79 24.46 -13.72
C GLY A 100 -1.73 23.91 -12.29
N ARG A 101 -1.87 24.78 -11.29
CA ARG A 101 -1.87 24.37 -9.86
C ARG A 101 -3.01 23.41 -9.54
N CYS A 102 -2.83 22.58 -8.51
CA CYS A 102 -3.92 21.79 -7.95
C CYS A 102 -4.89 22.69 -7.17
N ILE A 103 -6.19 22.44 -7.32
CA ILE A 103 -7.27 23.09 -6.57
C ILE A 103 -8.28 22.04 -6.09
N PRO A 104 -9.00 22.27 -4.99
CA PRO A 104 -10.13 21.42 -4.60
C PRO A 104 -11.12 21.25 -5.75
N LYS A 105 -11.50 20.01 -6.07
CA LYS A 105 -12.37 19.69 -7.23
C LYS A 105 -13.71 20.44 -7.21
N LEU A 106 -14.19 20.84 -6.03
CA LEU A 106 -15.41 21.64 -5.85
C LEU A 106 -15.30 23.05 -6.46
N PHE A 107 -14.09 23.62 -6.58
CA PHE A 107 -13.85 24.94 -7.15
C PHE A 107 -13.64 24.94 -8.67
N CYS A 108 -13.68 23.77 -9.32
CA CYS A 108 -13.77 23.73 -10.77
C CYS A 108 -15.05 24.43 -11.21
N GLN A 109 -14.90 25.53 -11.97
CA GLN A 109 -16.02 26.20 -12.60
C GLN A 109 -16.71 25.21 -13.54
N ARG A 110 -17.87 24.70 -13.13
CA ARG A 110 -18.77 24.07 -14.09
C ARG A 110 -19.27 25.21 -14.98
N PRO A 111 -19.04 25.18 -16.31
CA PRO A 111 -19.73 26.13 -17.17
C PRO A 111 -21.24 25.98 -16.91
N PRO A 112 -21.99 27.08 -16.76
CA PRO A 112 -23.44 26.96 -16.64
C PRO A 112 -23.93 26.13 -17.82
N LEU A 113 -24.76 25.12 -17.55
CA LEU A 113 -25.40 24.38 -18.64
C LEU A 113 -26.18 25.42 -19.45
N PRO A 114 -26.03 25.47 -20.79
CA PRO A 114 -26.84 26.36 -21.60
C PRO A 114 -28.30 26.01 -21.31
N ILE A 115 -29.04 27.01 -20.83
CA ILE A 115 -30.49 26.88 -20.66
C ILE A 115 -31.08 26.75 -22.06
N LEU A 116 -31.92 25.72 -22.25
CA LEU A 116 -32.49 25.38 -23.56
C LEU A 116 -33.32 26.52 -24.19
N SER A 117 -33.76 27.49 -23.39
CA SER A 117 -34.37 28.75 -23.84
C SER A 117 -33.50 29.50 -24.85
N ASP A 118 -32.20 29.54 -24.62
CA ASP A 118 -31.27 30.37 -25.39
C ASP A 118 -31.00 29.79 -26.80
N TYR A 119 -31.50 28.58 -27.06
CA TYR A 119 -31.50 27.94 -28.37
C TYR A 119 -32.80 28.18 -29.16
N GLU A 120 -33.92 28.50 -28.51
CA GLU A 120 -35.16 28.81 -29.22
C GLU A 120 -35.07 30.18 -29.90
N ASP A 121 -34.37 31.15 -29.30
CA ASP A 121 -34.13 32.48 -29.90
C ASP A 121 -33.18 32.47 -31.11
N LEU A 122 -32.38 31.41 -31.30
CA LEU A 122 -31.41 31.26 -32.40
C LEU A 122 -31.96 30.49 -33.62
N LEU A 123 -33.20 30.02 -33.56
CA LEU A 123 -33.86 29.24 -34.62
C LEU A 123 -34.97 30.03 -35.36
N VAL A 124 -35.00 31.36 -35.20
CA VAL A 124 -36.06 32.26 -35.71
C VAL A 124 -35.54 33.29 -36.75
N GLU A 125 -34.31 33.12 -37.25
CA GLU A 125 -33.77 33.88 -38.40
C GLU A 125 -33.75 33.06 -39.70
#